data_AF-A8HYZ7-F1
#
_entry.id   AF-A8HYZ7-F1
#
_cell.length_a   1.000
_cell.length_b   1.000
_cell.length_c   1.000
_cell.angle_alpha   90.00
_cell.angle_beta   90.00
_cell.angle_gamma   90.00
#
_symmetry.space_group_name_H-M   'P 1'
#
loop_
_entity.id
_entity.type
_entity.pdbx_description
1 polymer ?
#
loop_
_entity_poly.entity_id
_entity_poly.type
_entity_poly.pdbx_seq_one_letter_code
_entity_poly.pdbx_strand_id
1 'polypeptide(L)' 'MTETSNDAQPPVPVHPEELKATWELNLGKLHMAASARCTPAGIVAAGVVATAILLATRALIRARRP' A
#
# COMPACT_ATOMS: atom_id res chain seq x y z
N MET A 1 -16.03 -38.29 21.13
CA MET A 1 -14.56 -38.34 21.24
C MET A 1 -14.01 -38.06 19.86
N THR A 2 -13.81 -36.78 19.52
CA THR A 2 -12.55 -36.00 19.64
C THR A 2 -11.63 -36.31 18.46
N GLU A 3 -11.08 -35.40 17.66
CA GLU A 3 -10.96 -33.94 17.65
C GLU A 3 -10.59 -33.52 16.22
N THR A 4 -11.24 -32.50 15.68
CA THR A 4 -10.74 -31.75 14.52
C THR A 4 -9.56 -30.90 15.00
N SER A 5 -8.32 -31.39 14.83
CA SER A 5 -7.12 -30.56 15.05
C SER A 5 -6.95 -29.57 13.88
N ASN A 6 -7.76 -28.53 13.91
CA ASN A 6 -7.56 -27.31 13.15
C ASN A 6 -7.26 -26.21 14.16
N ASP A 7 -5.98 -25.91 14.38
CA ASP A 7 -5.43 -24.59 14.78
C ASP A 7 -4.07 -24.79 15.44
N ALA A 8 -3.01 -24.74 14.63
CA ALA A 8 -1.66 -24.53 15.14
C ALA A 8 -0.83 -23.73 14.13
N GLN A 9 -1.38 -22.60 13.66
CA GLN A 9 -0.52 -21.55 13.12
C GLN A 9 -0.24 -20.59 14.29
N PRO A 10 1.02 -20.48 14.76
CA PRO A 10 1.34 -19.62 15.88
C PRO A 10 0.94 -18.17 15.54
N PRO A 11 0.37 -17.41 16.48
CA PRO A 11 0.11 -15.99 16.27
C PRO A 11 1.46 -15.33 16.00
N VAL A 12 1.66 -14.88 14.76
CA VAL A 12 2.83 -14.08 14.39
C VAL A 12 2.82 -12.86 15.31
N PRO A 13 3.92 -12.49 15.97
CA PRO A 13 3.95 -11.29 16.79
C PRO A 13 3.72 -10.09 15.88
N VAL A 14 2.49 -9.57 15.87
CA VAL A 14 2.16 -8.36 15.14
C VAL A 14 2.62 -7.21 16.02
N HIS A 15 3.83 -6.72 15.76
CA HIS A 15 4.30 -5.52 16.41
C HIS A 15 3.35 -4.36 16.05
N PRO A 16 2.81 -3.64 17.04
CA PRO A 16 1.75 -2.63 16.84
C PRO A 16 2.18 -1.48 15.90
N GLU A 17 3.47 -1.32 15.61
CA GLU A 17 4.00 -0.38 14.64
C GLU A 17 3.88 -0.78 13.15
N GLU A 18 3.56 -2.04 12.81
CA GLU A 18 3.47 -2.51 11.41
C GLU A 18 2.03 -2.52 10.88
N LEU A 19 1.67 -1.57 10.00
CA LEU A 19 0.43 -1.62 9.22
C LEU A 19 0.63 -2.48 7.96
N LYS A 20 -0.16 -3.54 7.81
CA LYS A 20 -0.25 -4.30 6.56
C LYS A 20 -1.36 -3.70 5.71
N ALA A 21 -1.00 -3.16 4.56
CA ALA A 21 -1.95 -2.66 3.57
C ALA A 21 -2.00 -3.62 2.38
N THR A 22 -3.20 -4.11 2.09
CA THR A 22 -3.49 -4.91 0.89
C THR A 22 -4.43 -4.11 0.01
N TRP A 23 -4.05 -3.92 -1.25
CA TRP A 23 -4.85 -3.21 -2.24
C TRP A 23 -5.11 -4.10 -3.45
N GLU A 24 -6.36 -4.13 -3.87
CA GLU A 24 -6.77 -4.72 -5.14
C GLU A 24 -7.26 -3.60 -6.05
N LEU A 25 -6.60 -3.45 -7.20
CA LEU A 25 -6.97 -2.51 -8.24
C LEU A 25 -7.47 -3.30 -9.46
N ASN A 26 -8.74 -3.08 -9.78
CA ASN A 26 -9.37 -3.67 -10.95
C ASN A 26 -9.62 -2.56 -11.99
N LEU A 27 -8.88 -2.58 -13.10
CA LEU A 27 -8.99 -1.63 -14.22
C LEU A 27 -9.38 -2.38 -15.50
N GLY A 28 -10.69 -2.53 -15.73
CA GLY A 28 -11.21 -3.28 -16.87
C GLY A 28 -10.83 -4.76 -16.80
N LYS A 29 -9.94 -5.21 -17.70
CA LYS A 29 -9.39 -6.59 -17.71
C LYS A 29 -8.12 -6.75 -16.86
N LEU A 30 -7.58 -5.65 -16.34
CA LEU A 30 -6.35 -5.64 -15.56
C LEU A 30 -6.68 -5.78 -14.08
N HIS A 31 -6.17 -6.86 -13.47
CA HIS A 31 -6.29 -7.13 -12.05
C HIS A 31 -4.90 -6.98 -11.42
N MET A 32 -4.75 -6.06 -10.48
CA MET A 32 -3.50 -5.83 -9.75
C MET A 32 -3.76 -6.00 -8.26
N ALA A 33 -3.14 -7.02 -7.65
CA ALA A 33 -3.11 -7.19 -6.21
C ALA A 33 -1.73 -6.77 -5.69
N ALA A 34 -1.71 -5.88 -4.70
CA ALA A 34 -0.50 -5.42 -4.04
C ALA A 34 -0.63 -5.60 -2.52
N SER A 35 0.43 -6.09 -1.88
CA SER A 35 0.51 -6.19 -0.42
C SER A 35 1.80 -5.53 0.02
N ALA A 36 1.69 -4.49 0.84
CA ALA A 36 2.82 -3.78 1.41
C ALA A 36 2.70 -3.74 2.94
N ARG A 37 3.83 -3.88 3.62
CA ARG A 37 3.94 -3.49 5.02
C ARG A 37 4.50 -2.07 5.05
N CYS A 38 3.82 -1.17 5.75
CA CYS A 38 4.25 0.23 5.86
C CYS A 38 4.09 0.72 7.30
N THR A 39 5.00 1.60 7.70
CA THR A 39 4.85 2.36 8.93
C THR A 39 3.96 3.58 8.67
N PRO A 40 3.25 4.12 9.69
CA PRO A 40 2.45 5.32 9.53
C PRO A 40 3.25 6.52 8.99
N ALA A 41 4.50 6.67 9.44
CA ALA A 41 5.41 7.69 8.94
C ALA A 41 5.75 7.47 7.45
N GLY A 42 5.94 6.21 7.03
CA GLY A 42 6.17 5.84 5.63
C GLY A 42 5.00 6.22 4.72
N ILE A 43 3.76 6.06 5.17
CA ILE A 43 2.56 6.44 4.40
C ILE A 43 2.52 7.96 4.19
N VAL A 44 2.76 8.74 5.25
CA VAL A 44 2.78 10.21 5.14
C VAL A 44 3.90 10.67 4.22
N ALA A 45 5.11 10.13 4.38
CA ALA A 45 6.25 10.45 3.52
C ALA A 45 5.97 10.12 2.05
N ALA A 46 5.38 8.95 1.76
CA ALA A 46 5.00 8.56 0.41
C ALA A 46 3.97 9.53 -0.19
N GLY A 47 2.99 9.99 0.58
CA GLY A 47 2.00 10.98 0.15
C GLY A 47 2.63 12.34 -0.21
N VAL A 48 3.57 12.82 0.62
CA VAL A 48 4.30 14.07 0.35
C VAL A 48 5.12 13.96 -0.94
N VAL A 49 5.88 12.88 -1.09
CA VAL A 49 6.70 12.63 -2.29
C VAL A 49 5.81 12.53 -3.54
N ALA A 50 4.72 11.77 -3.48
CA ALA A 50 3.79 11.65 -4.60
C ALA A 50 3.21 13.01 -5.01
N THR A 51 2.83 13.85 -4.04
CA THR A 51 2.31 15.20 -4.30
C THR A 51 3.35 16.09 -4.97
N ALA A 52 4.60 16.05 -4.49
CA ALA A 52 5.70 16.81 -5.08
C ALA A 52 5.96 16.41 -6.53
N ILE A 53 5.96 15.10 -6.83
CA ILE A 53 6.13 14.56 -8.18
C ILE A 53 5.00 15.04 -9.11
N LEU A 54 3.75 14.97 -8.67
CA LEU A 54 2.60 15.40 -9.46
C LEU A 54 2.65 16.91 -9.73
N LEU A 55 3.03 17.72 -8.73
CA LEU A 55 3.14 19.16 -8.88
C LEU A 55 4.27 19.55 -9.85
N ALA A 56 5.44 18.92 -9.72
CA ALA A 56 6.56 19.11 -10.64
C ALA A 56 6.16 18.73 -12.08
N THR A 57 5.48 17.59 -12.25
CA THR A 57 4.96 17.14 -13.54
C THR A 57 3.98 18.16 -14.13
N ARG A 58 3.04 18.68 -13.33
CA ARG A 58 2.12 19.73 -13.75
C ARG A 58 2.84 21.02 -14.17
N ALA A 59 3.85 21.43 -13.41
CA ALA A 59 4.65 22.61 -13.73
C ALA A 59 5.37 22.45 -15.08
N LEU A 60 5.96 21.28 -15.34
CA LEU A 60 6.60 20.95 -16.60
C LEU A 60 5.61 20.97 -17.78
N ILE A 61 4.43 20.39 -17.61
CA ILE A 61 3.37 20.41 -18.63
C ILE A 61 2.92 21.85 -18.90
N ARG A 62 2.74 22.67 -17.85
CA ARG A 62 2.36 24.08 -18.01
C ARG A 62 3.43 24.88 -18.75
N ALA A 63 4.70 24.66 -18.44
CA ALA A 63 5.82 25.34 -19.10
C ALA A 63 5.94 24.99 -20.59
N ARG A 64 5.43 23.82 -21.02
CA ARG A 64 5.43 23.38 -22.42
C ARG A 64 4.16 23.74 -23.20
N ARG A 65 3.12 24.26 -22.55
CA ARG A 65 1.92 24.73 -23.25
C ARG A 65 2.20 26.14 -23.80
N PRO A 66 2.05 26.36 -25.12
CA PRO A 66 2.27 27.67 -25.74
C PRO A 66 1.24 28.71 -25.27
#